data_AF-A0A519EZT8-F1
#
_entry.id   AF-A0A519EZT8-F1
#
_cell.length_a   1.000
_cell.length_b   1.000
_cell.length_c   1.000
_cell.angle_alpha   90.00
_cell.angle_beta   90.00
_cell.angle_gamma   90.00
#
_symmetry.space_group_name_H-M   'P 1'
#
loop_
_entity.id
_entity.type
_entity.pdbx_description
1 polymer ?
#
loop_
_entity_poly.entity_id
_entity_poly.type
_entity_poly.pdbx_seq_one_letter_code
_entity_poly.pdbx_strand_id
1 'polypeptide(L)'
;MTSTWTRTKQAISRVRLAGRAGAHPKLAFAYERLLRAELFNADQMASHGIDLATQHQLGAVTTRDFLLGRLDDNEALLKESCSALTEAQASDRRITPAAEWLLDNFFLIEDHIRTARSHLPQGYSRELPRLSNGPSSGLPRVYDIALETISHGDGRFDELSLTRFVVSYQTVMPLALGELWAIPIMLRLALIENLRRVASRVMANWDDRNLADDWAERLIEVSEHDVKSVVLTVADMAHSSPPTTAAFVAEFARRLQGQSAALALPLNWIEQLLAETGSSIERQVQFDAQQQSADQMSISNSIASLRLLSATPWREFVEGMSHVEQTLQQDPAEVYPRMDFATRDSYRHVIERLARRSGRTEMSVAQTVVALSREHRDASAGDDLARHIGYFLVGPGIGVLEQKLGARVPFHERWKRLLQSSPLTFYLAPAGALTIIFALPLLSSAHRDGLPDLALIALAVPCLVMTSRLAFSLINWLVTF
;
A
#
# COMPACT_ATOMS: atom_id res chain seq x y z
N MET A 1 -24.15 15.12 -29.16
CA MET A 1 -24.34 16.23 -28.19
C MET A 1 -23.64 15.86 -26.90
N THR A 2 -22.34 16.14 -26.85
CA THR A 2 -21.40 15.70 -25.82
C THR A 2 -21.29 16.78 -24.75
N SER A 3 -21.72 16.41 -23.55
CA SER A 3 -21.87 17.30 -22.39
C SER A 3 -20.54 17.90 -21.94
N THR A 4 -20.57 19.21 -21.75
CA THR A 4 -19.49 20.12 -21.31
C THR A 4 -18.97 19.85 -19.90
N TRP A 5 -19.54 18.87 -19.19
CA TRP A 5 -19.23 18.54 -17.79
C TRP A 5 -18.02 17.61 -17.58
N THR A 6 -17.54 16.91 -18.62
CA THR A 6 -16.35 16.05 -18.50
C THR A 6 -15.05 16.80 -18.80
N ARG A 7 -15.11 17.94 -19.51
CA ARG A 7 -13.93 18.76 -19.82
C ARG A 7 -13.45 19.63 -18.64
N THR A 8 -14.34 19.99 -17.71
CA THR A 8 -13.98 20.82 -16.55
C THR A 8 -13.22 20.04 -15.48
N LYS A 9 -13.46 18.74 -15.30
CA LYS A 9 -12.68 17.90 -14.36
C LYS A 9 -11.24 17.63 -14.83
N GLN A 10 -11.01 17.52 -16.14
CA GLN A 10 -9.65 17.39 -16.69
C GLN A 10 -8.88 18.72 -16.72
N ALA A 11 -9.56 19.87 -16.79
CA ALA A 11 -8.91 21.17 -16.70
C ALA A 11 -8.45 21.49 -15.27
N ILE A 12 -9.22 21.10 -14.25
CA ILE A 12 -8.87 21.35 -12.84
C ILE A 12 -7.72 20.44 -12.35
N SER A 13 -7.56 19.24 -12.91
CA SER A 13 -6.38 18.40 -12.63
C SER A 13 -5.11 18.94 -13.29
N ARG A 14 -5.20 19.52 -14.50
CA ARG A 14 -4.05 20.15 -15.17
C ARG A 14 -3.61 21.47 -14.53
N VAL A 15 -4.53 22.26 -13.98
CA VAL A 15 -4.17 23.53 -13.30
C VAL A 15 -3.56 23.29 -11.91
N ARG A 16 -3.88 22.17 -11.23
CA ARG A 16 -3.16 21.78 -9.98
C ARG A 16 -1.77 21.19 -10.22
N LEU A 17 -1.49 20.70 -11.43
CA LEU A 17 -0.16 20.24 -11.85
C LEU A 17 0.75 21.38 -12.35
N ALA A 18 0.18 22.50 -12.82
CA ALA A 18 0.96 23.66 -13.28
C ALA A 18 1.42 24.61 -12.16
N GLY A 19 0.81 24.54 -10.96
CA GLY A 19 1.18 25.38 -9.81
C GLY A 19 2.37 24.89 -8.98
N ARG A 20 3.04 23.81 -9.40
CA ARG A 20 4.25 23.26 -8.76
C ARG A 20 5.49 23.32 -9.66
N ALA A 21 5.48 24.16 -10.70
CA ALA A 21 6.71 24.58 -11.38
C ALA A 21 7.45 25.65 -10.54
N GLY A 22 7.69 25.36 -9.25
CA GLY A 22 8.79 25.97 -8.54
C GLY A 22 10.03 25.18 -8.95
N ALA A 23 11.06 25.88 -9.41
CA ALA A 23 12.35 25.28 -9.76
C ALA A 23 12.72 24.20 -8.73
N HIS A 24 12.57 22.93 -9.12
CA HIS A 24 13.11 21.84 -8.33
C HIS A 24 14.62 22.06 -8.34
N PRO A 25 15.28 22.31 -7.20
CA PRO A 25 16.72 22.17 -7.17
C PRO A 25 17.00 20.76 -7.69
N LYS A 26 17.97 20.60 -8.61
CA LYS A 26 18.49 19.28 -9.01
C LYS A 26 18.59 18.48 -7.72
N LEU A 27 17.85 17.37 -7.62
CA LEU A 27 17.92 16.51 -6.44
C LEU A 27 19.37 16.04 -6.37
N ALA A 28 20.16 16.67 -5.49
CA ALA A 28 21.52 16.22 -5.26
C ALA A 28 21.40 14.77 -4.80
N PHE A 29 22.00 13.84 -5.55
CA PHE A 29 22.05 12.43 -5.19
C PHE A 29 22.82 12.30 -3.88
N ALA A 30 22.12 12.44 -2.75
CA ALA A 30 22.70 12.28 -1.44
C ALA A 30 22.92 10.79 -1.18
N TYR A 31 24.03 10.45 -0.53
CA TYR A 31 24.27 9.11 -0.05
C TYR A 31 23.22 8.76 1.01
N GLU A 32 22.23 7.97 0.61
CA GLU A 32 21.26 7.44 1.55
C GLU A 32 21.73 6.09 2.09
N ARG A 33 21.68 5.93 3.41
CA ARG A 33 21.97 4.63 4.03
C ARG A 33 21.00 3.60 3.47
N LEU A 34 21.55 2.47 3.02
CA LEU A 34 20.75 1.32 2.61
C LEU A 34 19.86 0.83 3.74
N LEU A 35 18.76 0.19 3.34
CA LEU A 35 18.02 -0.71 4.22
C LEU A 35 18.81 -2.02 4.30
N ARG A 36 19.89 -2.03 5.07
CA ARG A 36 20.72 -3.22 5.30
C ARG A 36 21.01 -3.34 6.79
N ALA A 37 20.58 -4.46 7.36
CA ALA A 37 20.87 -4.88 8.72
C ALA A 37 21.63 -6.21 8.71
N GLU A 38 21.89 -6.77 9.90
CA GLU A 38 22.44 -8.13 10.02
C GLU A 38 21.48 -9.14 9.36
N LEU A 39 22.01 -10.07 8.58
CA LEU A 39 21.16 -11.03 7.86
C LEU A 39 20.59 -12.07 8.81
N PHE A 40 19.27 -12.23 8.78
CA PHE A 40 18.58 -13.18 9.64
C PHE A 40 18.05 -14.37 8.84
N ASN A 41 18.23 -15.57 9.41
CA ASN A 41 17.49 -16.75 8.98
C ASN A 41 16.04 -16.72 9.52
N ALA A 42 15.24 -17.72 9.16
CA ALA A 42 13.81 -17.76 9.53
C ALA A 42 13.57 -17.82 11.06
N ASP A 43 14.48 -18.40 11.85
CA ASP A 43 14.37 -18.48 13.31
C ASP A 43 14.80 -17.17 14.00
N GLN A 44 15.84 -16.53 13.46
CA GLN A 44 16.25 -15.19 13.88
C GLN A 44 15.16 -14.16 13.56
N MET A 45 14.53 -14.25 12.39
CA MET A 45 13.38 -13.43 12.03
C MET A 45 12.19 -13.64 12.97
N ALA A 46 11.92 -14.87 13.39
CA ALA A 46 10.87 -15.16 14.36
C ALA A 46 11.15 -14.47 15.71
N SER A 47 12.38 -14.59 16.20
CA SER A 47 12.82 -13.95 17.45
C SER A 47 12.74 -12.43 17.35
N HIS A 48 13.21 -11.86 16.25
CA HIS A 48 13.12 -10.43 15.94
C HIS A 48 11.66 -9.94 15.92
N GLY A 49 10.73 -10.74 15.39
CA GLY A 49 9.31 -10.40 15.41
C GLY A 49 8.75 -10.18 16.82
N ILE A 50 9.19 -10.96 17.80
CA ILE A 50 8.80 -10.82 19.22
C ILE A 50 9.40 -9.55 19.81
N ASP A 51 10.69 -9.33 19.57
CA ASP A 51 11.42 -8.17 20.08
C ASP A 51 10.83 -6.86 19.52
N LEU A 52 10.55 -6.83 18.21
CA LEU A 52 9.94 -5.69 17.54
C LEU A 52 8.53 -5.42 18.07
N ALA A 53 7.70 -6.46 18.22
CA ALA A 53 6.35 -6.32 18.76
C ALA A 53 6.33 -5.75 20.18
N THR A 54 7.34 -6.06 20.99
CA THR A 54 7.50 -5.54 22.36
C THR A 54 7.89 -4.05 22.37
N GLN A 55 8.61 -3.60 21.35
CA GLN A 55 9.05 -2.20 21.21
C GLN A 55 7.97 -1.30 20.61
N HIS A 56 7.09 -1.86 19.77
CA HIS A 56 6.03 -1.11 19.11
C HIS A 56 5.03 -0.52 20.09
N GLN A 57 4.82 0.80 20.01
CA GLN A 57 3.75 1.50 20.70
C GLN A 57 2.83 2.16 19.69
N LEU A 58 1.53 1.88 19.80
CA LEU A 58 0.52 2.41 18.90
C LEU A 58 0.07 3.80 19.34
N GLY A 59 0.15 4.76 18.41
CA GLY A 59 -0.33 6.12 18.58
C GLY A 59 -1.76 6.33 18.06
N ALA A 60 -2.27 7.55 18.25
CA ALA A 60 -3.56 7.96 17.69
C ALA A 60 -3.52 7.96 16.14
N VAL A 61 -4.63 7.56 15.53
CA VAL A 61 -4.78 7.55 14.07
C VAL A 61 -4.72 8.99 13.54
N THR A 62 -3.63 9.33 12.83
CA THR A 62 -3.43 10.66 12.23
C THR A 62 -3.94 10.72 10.79
N THR A 63 -4.39 11.89 10.33
CA THR A 63 -4.92 12.10 8.97
C THR A 63 -3.86 12.36 7.89
N ARG A 64 -2.58 12.51 8.25
CA ARG A 64 -1.51 12.79 7.28
C ARG A 64 -0.97 11.48 6.69
N ASP A 65 -1.00 11.39 5.37
CA ASP A 65 -0.51 10.23 4.62
C ASP A 65 0.88 10.56 4.06
N PHE A 66 1.92 9.98 4.67
CA PHE A 66 3.31 10.17 4.25
C PHE A 66 3.75 9.16 3.19
N LEU A 67 3.10 7.99 3.12
CA LEU A 67 3.56 6.89 2.27
C LEU A 67 3.35 7.18 0.79
N LEU A 68 2.20 7.76 0.42
CA LEU A 68 1.95 8.15 -0.97
C LEU A 68 2.87 9.27 -1.44
N GLY A 69 3.16 10.26 -0.59
CA GLY A 69 4.12 11.31 -0.91
C GLY A 69 5.54 10.76 -1.08
N ARG A 70 5.95 9.83 -0.21
CA ARG A 70 7.24 9.14 -0.36
C ARG A 70 7.28 8.27 -1.61
N LEU A 71 6.19 7.61 -1.97
CA LEU A 71 6.11 6.87 -3.24
C LEU A 71 6.28 7.80 -4.45
N ASP A 72 5.72 9.01 -4.42
CA ASP A 72 5.92 10.03 -5.47
C ASP A 72 7.39 10.45 -5.57
N ASP A 73 8.04 10.71 -4.43
CA ASP A 73 9.48 11.03 -4.37
C ASP A 73 10.33 9.87 -4.92
N ASN A 74 9.93 8.63 -4.61
CA ASN A 74 10.63 7.42 -5.05
C ASN A 74 10.52 7.24 -6.56
N GLU A 75 9.32 7.43 -7.12
CA GLU A 75 9.09 7.39 -8.57
C GLU A 75 9.91 8.46 -9.30
N ALA A 76 9.93 9.69 -8.77
CA ALA A 76 10.67 10.79 -9.37
C ALA A 76 12.19 10.51 -9.45
N LEU A 77 12.80 10.08 -8.34
CA LEU A 77 14.25 9.80 -8.29
C LEU A 77 14.64 8.64 -9.20
N LEU A 78 13.87 7.54 -9.18
CA LEU A 78 14.14 6.37 -10.03
C LEU A 78 14.03 6.74 -11.51
N LYS A 79 13.03 7.55 -11.88
CA LYS A 79 12.85 8.02 -13.26
C LYS A 79 13.97 8.95 -13.71
N GLU A 80 14.41 9.87 -12.85
CA GLU A 80 15.54 10.76 -13.13
C GLU A 80 16.83 9.95 -13.34
N SER A 81 17.09 8.99 -12.46
CA SER A 81 18.25 8.08 -12.55
C SER A 81 18.26 7.31 -13.87
N CYS A 82 17.14 6.69 -14.25
CA CYS A 82 17.06 5.93 -15.50
C CYS A 82 17.17 6.84 -16.74
N SER A 83 16.65 8.06 -16.68
CA SER A 83 16.78 9.04 -17.78
C SER A 83 18.23 9.43 -18.00
N ALA A 84 18.96 9.75 -16.92
CA ALA A 84 20.40 10.06 -16.97
C ALA A 84 21.23 8.88 -17.51
N LEU A 85 20.94 7.65 -17.07
CA LEU A 85 21.61 6.45 -17.57
C LEU A 85 21.34 6.17 -19.05
N THR A 86 20.13 6.47 -19.53
CA THR A 86 19.78 6.32 -20.95
C THR A 86 20.58 7.30 -21.82
N GLU A 87 20.69 8.57 -21.39
CA GLU A 87 21.49 9.58 -22.10
C GLU A 87 22.99 9.24 -22.10
N ALA A 88 23.49 8.68 -21.00
CA ALA A 88 24.86 8.22 -20.88
C ALA A 88 25.19 7.07 -21.84
N GLN A 89 24.27 6.10 -22.00
CA GLN A 89 24.44 4.97 -22.92
C GLN A 89 24.55 5.45 -24.38
N ALA A 90 23.84 6.51 -24.74
CA ALA A 90 23.90 7.11 -26.08
C ALA A 90 25.24 7.84 -26.34
N SER A 91 25.97 8.21 -25.29
CA SER A 91 27.22 8.98 -25.36
C SER A 91 28.47 8.09 -25.27
N ASP A 92 28.33 6.77 -25.47
CA ASP A 92 29.39 5.75 -25.34
C ASP A 92 30.13 5.75 -23.99
N ARG A 93 29.50 6.34 -22.95
CA ARG A 93 30.03 6.32 -21.58
C ARG A 93 29.78 4.95 -20.96
N ARG A 94 30.78 4.44 -20.25
CA ARG A 94 30.70 3.10 -19.66
C ARG A 94 29.75 3.07 -18.46
N ILE A 95 28.71 2.25 -18.56
CA ILE A 95 27.73 2.04 -17.49
C ILE A 95 28.20 0.88 -16.59
N THR A 96 27.95 0.98 -15.28
CA THR A 96 28.25 -0.11 -14.34
C THR A 96 27.18 -1.20 -14.45
N PRO A 97 27.52 -2.49 -14.25
CA PRO A 97 26.54 -3.57 -14.17
C PRO A 97 25.32 -3.32 -13.26
N ALA A 98 25.49 -2.61 -12.15
CA ALA A 98 24.37 -2.26 -11.27
C ALA A 98 23.42 -1.24 -11.92
N ALA A 99 23.96 -0.25 -12.62
CA ALA A 99 23.19 0.74 -13.37
C ALA A 99 22.50 0.15 -14.60
N GLU A 100 23.17 -0.74 -15.33
CA GLU A 100 22.59 -1.49 -16.45
C GLU A 100 21.40 -2.34 -15.98
N TRP A 101 21.56 -3.07 -14.87
CA TRP A 101 20.48 -3.87 -14.30
C TRP A 101 19.28 -3.03 -13.85
N LEU A 102 19.50 -1.83 -13.32
CA LEU A 102 18.43 -0.89 -12.97
C LEU A 102 17.66 -0.44 -14.22
N LEU A 103 18.38 -0.11 -15.29
CA LEU A 103 17.82 0.35 -16.56
C LEU A 103 16.97 -0.75 -17.22
N ASP A 104 17.50 -1.96 -17.32
CA ASP A 104 16.83 -3.12 -17.93
C ASP A 104 15.52 -3.49 -17.23
N ASN A 105 15.43 -3.24 -15.93
CA ASN A 105 14.28 -3.62 -15.12
C ASN A 105 13.35 -2.43 -14.78
N PHE A 106 13.60 -1.23 -15.30
CA PHE A 106 12.84 -0.03 -14.91
C PHE A 106 11.33 -0.15 -15.19
N PHE A 107 10.94 -0.73 -16.33
CA PHE A 107 9.53 -0.94 -16.66
C PHE A 107 8.78 -1.78 -15.61
N LEU A 108 9.44 -2.79 -15.05
CA LEU A 108 8.86 -3.62 -13.98
C LEU A 108 8.67 -2.80 -12.71
N ILE A 109 9.64 -1.93 -12.38
CA ILE A 109 9.55 -1.04 -11.23
C ILE A 109 8.39 -0.06 -11.39
N GLU A 110 8.23 0.54 -12.57
CA GLU A 110 7.10 1.44 -12.88
C GLU A 110 5.74 0.73 -12.73
N ASP A 111 5.62 -0.51 -13.21
CA ASP A 111 4.39 -1.28 -13.04
C ASP A 111 4.06 -1.50 -11.55
N HIS A 112 5.06 -1.87 -10.74
CA HIS A 112 4.89 -2.03 -9.30
C HIS A 112 4.56 -0.72 -8.59
N ILE A 113 5.14 0.41 -8.98
CA ILE A 113 4.78 1.73 -8.43
C ILE A 113 3.30 2.02 -8.71
N ARG A 114 2.84 1.75 -9.94
CA ARG A 114 1.44 1.93 -10.33
C ARG A 114 0.50 1.01 -9.55
N THR A 115 0.84 -0.28 -9.42
CA THR A 115 0.07 -1.23 -8.59
C THR A 115 0.06 -0.79 -7.12
N ALA A 116 1.18 -0.25 -6.62
CA ALA A 116 1.25 0.20 -5.25
C ALA A 116 0.27 1.35 -4.99
N ARG A 117 0.25 2.32 -5.91
CA ARG A 117 -0.66 3.47 -5.87
C ARG A 117 -2.14 3.07 -5.97
N SER A 118 -2.47 2.07 -6.80
CA SER A 118 -3.86 1.62 -6.95
C SER A 118 -4.36 0.86 -5.72
N HIS A 119 -3.50 0.06 -5.08
CA HIS A 119 -3.88 -0.79 -3.95
C HIS A 119 -3.72 -0.09 -2.58
N LEU A 120 -3.12 1.11 -2.52
CA LEU A 120 -3.06 1.95 -1.32
C LEU A 120 -3.87 3.25 -1.49
N PRO A 121 -5.22 3.19 -1.52
CA PRO A 121 -6.01 4.42 -1.54
C PRO A 121 -5.80 5.20 -0.23
N GLN A 122 -5.83 6.53 -0.32
CA GLN A 122 -5.57 7.43 0.83
C GLN A 122 -6.46 7.14 2.05
N GLY A 123 -7.71 6.70 1.83
CA GLY A 123 -8.61 6.29 2.91
C GLY A 123 -8.07 5.09 3.69
N TYR A 124 -7.59 4.07 2.98
CA TYR A 124 -7.06 2.85 3.58
C TYR A 124 -5.76 3.12 4.36
N SER A 125 -4.80 3.86 3.80
CA SER A 125 -3.56 4.26 4.49
C SER A 125 -3.82 5.01 5.82
N ARG A 126 -4.89 5.81 5.86
CA ARG A 126 -5.28 6.55 7.07
C ARG A 126 -5.91 5.68 8.15
N GLU A 127 -6.51 4.55 7.80
CA GLU A 127 -7.18 3.67 8.77
C GLU A 127 -6.21 2.74 9.51
N LEU A 128 -4.98 2.58 9.01
CA LEU A 128 -3.98 1.69 9.60
C LEU A 128 -3.40 2.24 10.92
N PRO A 129 -3.22 1.39 11.95
CA PRO A 129 -2.55 1.74 13.20
C PRO A 129 -1.11 2.23 12.97
N ARG A 130 -0.75 3.34 13.62
CA ARG A 130 0.55 4.01 13.45
C ARG A 130 1.41 3.89 14.71
N LEU A 131 2.72 3.87 14.52
CA LEU A 131 3.67 3.88 15.62
C LEU A 131 3.80 5.29 16.22
N SER A 132 3.92 5.38 17.54
CA SER A 132 4.17 6.62 18.28
C SER A 132 5.63 6.82 18.67
N ASN A 133 6.47 5.80 18.49
CA ASN A 133 7.86 5.77 18.91
C ASN A 133 8.75 5.14 17.82
N GLY A 134 10.07 5.26 18.00
CA GLY A 134 11.06 4.65 17.12
C GLY A 134 11.32 5.40 15.80
N PRO A 135 12.17 4.83 14.92
CA PRO A 135 12.55 5.42 13.64
C PRO A 135 11.35 5.62 12.69
N SER A 136 10.34 4.75 12.82
CA SER A 136 9.12 4.74 12.03
C SER A 136 7.94 5.42 12.71
N SER A 137 8.20 6.31 13.68
CA SER A 137 7.16 7.11 14.33
C SER A 137 6.32 7.89 13.30
N GLY A 138 5.01 7.77 13.40
CA GLY A 138 4.03 8.35 12.48
C GLY A 138 3.73 7.51 11.23
N LEU A 139 4.45 6.42 10.99
CA LEU A 139 4.18 5.47 9.91
C LEU A 139 3.31 4.30 10.41
N PRO A 140 2.55 3.61 9.51
CA PRO A 140 1.83 2.40 9.87
C PRO A 140 2.79 1.32 10.39
N ARG A 141 2.44 0.62 11.48
CA ARG A 141 3.33 -0.43 12.03
C ARG A 141 3.60 -1.56 11.03
N VAL A 142 2.65 -1.84 10.13
CA VAL A 142 2.81 -2.84 9.06
C VAL A 142 3.88 -2.42 8.05
N TYR A 143 4.08 -1.11 7.86
CA TYR A 143 5.17 -0.61 7.03
C TYR A 143 6.52 -0.85 7.69
N ASP A 144 6.61 -0.67 9.01
CA ASP A 144 7.83 -0.96 9.76
C ASP A 144 8.17 -2.46 9.74
N ILE A 145 7.18 -3.33 9.95
CA ILE A 145 7.33 -4.78 9.77
C ILE A 145 7.89 -5.12 8.37
N ALA A 146 7.39 -4.45 7.34
CA ALA A 146 7.88 -4.64 5.98
C ALA A 146 9.33 -4.14 5.80
N LEU A 147 9.68 -2.97 6.36
CA LEU A 147 11.05 -2.44 6.32
C LEU A 147 12.04 -3.38 7.03
N GLU A 148 11.69 -3.88 8.21
CA GLU A 148 12.51 -4.82 8.98
C GLU A 148 12.70 -6.13 8.22
N THR A 149 11.63 -6.66 7.61
CA THR A 149 11.69 -7.86 6.77
C THR A 149 12.66 -7.70 5.59
N ILE A 150 12.61 -6.55 4.91
CA ILE A 150 13.48 -6.29 3.76
C ILE A 150 14.92 -5.99 4.19
N SER A 151 15.12 -5.30 5.31
CA SER A 151 16.44 -4.91 5.82
C SER A 151 17.27 -6.09 6.29
N HIS A 152 16.64 -7.06 6.97
CA HIS A 152 17.28 -8.29 7.43
C HIS A 152 17.36 -9.39 6.36
N GLY A 153 16.66 -9.21 5.24
CA GLY A 153 16.71 -10.10 4.07
C GLY A 153 17.64 -9.65 2.93
N ASP A 154 18.38 -8.54 3.07
CA ASP A 154 19.17 -7.92 1.97
C ASP A 154 18.36 -7.65 0.70
N GLY A 155 17.12 -7.16 0.85
CA GLY A 155 16.22 -6.98 -0.28
C GLY A 155 15.56 -8.26 -0.79
N ARG A 156 15.87 -9.44 -0.22
CA ARG A 156 15.21 -10.70 -0.54
C ARG A 156 13.97 -10.90 0.32
N PHE A 157 12.85 -11.11 -0.36
CA PHE A 157 11.60 -11.56 0.22
C PHE A 157 11.59 -13.09 0.23
N ASP A 158 11.28 -13.66 1.39
CA ASP A 158 11.04 -15.09 1.57
C ASP A 158 9.72 -15.30 2.35
N GLU A 159 8.83 -16.12 1.80
CA GLU A 159 7.49 -16.35 2.35
C GLU A 159 7.55 -17.08 3.69
N LEU A 160 8.49 -18.03 3.86
CA LEU A 160 8.65 -18.77 5.10
C LEU A 160 9.11 -17.86 6.24
N SER A 161 10.12 -17.03 5.97
CA SER A 161 10.64 -16.06 6.94
C SER A 161 9.60 -15.01 7.31
N LEU A 162 8.85 -14.47 6.34
CA LEU A 162 7.73 -13.55 6.61
C LEU A 162 6.66 -14.22 7.49
N THR A 163 6.29 -15.45 7.16
CA THR A 163 5.29 -16.22 7.91
C THR A 163 5.72 -16.39 9.37
N ARG A 164 6.95 -16.86 9.62
CA ARG A 164 7.46 -17.02 10.98
C ARG A 164 7.56 -15.71 11.74
N PHE A 165 7.98 -14.65 11.06
CA PHE A 165 8.02 -13.30 11.63
C PHE A 165 6.63 -12.86 12.08
N VAL A 166 5.63 -12.91 11.20
CA VAL A 166 4.27 -12.43 11.48
C VAL A 166 3.60 -13.27 12.56
N VAL A 167 3.76 -14.60 12.53
CA VAL A 167 3.24 -15.48 13.59
C VAL A 167 3.84 -15.09 14.94
N SER A 168 5.15 -14.92 15.02
CA SER A 168 5.85 -14.63 16.28
C SER A 168 5.51 -13.23 16.79
N TYR A 169 5.45 -12.24 15.90
CA TYR A 169 5.01 -10.87 16.21
C TYR A 169 3.60 -10.85 16.83
N GLN A 170 2.65 -11.60 16.24
CA GLN A 170 1.26 -11.62 16.69
C GLN A 170 1.08 -12.28 18.08
N THR A 171 2.04 -13.06 18.57
CA THR A 171 2.00 -13.60 19.94
C THR A 171 2.06 -12.51 21.01
N VAL A 172 2.70 -11.38 20.69
CA VAL A 172 2.81 -10.22 21.58
C VAL A 172 1.73 -9.19 21.24
N MET A 173 1.57 -8.86 19.96
CA MET A 173 0.64 -7.82 19.52
C MET A 173 -0.16 -8.24 18.28
N PRO A 174 -1.44 -8.65 18.43
CA PRO A 174 -2.27 -9.07 17.33
C PRO A 174 -2.42 -8.00 16.24
N LEU A 175 -2.39 -8.43 14.97
CA LEU A 175 -2.64 -7.58 13.82
C LEU A 175 -4.14 -7.58 13.48
N ALA A 176 -4.68 -6.42 13.10
CA ALA A 176 -6.03 -6.33 12.57
C ALA A 176 -6.08 -6.92 11.15
N LEU A 177 -7.28 -7.27 10.69
CA LEU A 177 -7.47 -7.82 9.36
C LEU A 177 -7.02 -6.85 8.26
N GLY A 178 -7.34 -5.56 8.41
CA GLY A 178 -6.86 -4.51 7.51
C GLY A 178 -5.34 -4.36 7.51
N GLU A 179 -4.66 -4.74 8.59
CA GLU A 179 -3.21 -4.72 8.65
C GLU A 179 -2.58 -5.90 7.92
N LEU A 180 -3.15 -7.10 8.08
CA LEU A 180 -2.72 -8.28 7.33
C LEU A 180 -2.88 -8.07 5.82
N TRP A 181 -4.00 -7.49 5.38
CA TRP A 181 -4.22 -7.11 3.98
C TRP A 181 -3.29 -6.00 3.48
N ALA A 182 -2.69 -5.22 4.38
CA ALA A 182 -1.71 -4.20 4.02
C ALA A 182 -0.29 -4.76 3.81
N ILE A 183 0.05 -5.94 4.34
CA ILE A 183 1.40 -6.53 4.20
C ILE A 183 1.91 -6.57 2.73
N PRO A 184 1.14 -7.03 1.73
CA PRO A 184 1.62 -7.11 0.34
C PRO A 184 2.00 -5.74 -0.23
N ILE A 185 1.21 -4.72 0.10
CA ILE A 185 1.47 -3.37 -0.37
C ILE A 185 2.62 -2.72 0.40
N MET A 186 2.74 -2.96 1.70
CA MET A 186 3.84 -2.45 2.51
C MET A 186 5.20 -3.03 2.10
N LEU A 187 5.27 -4.34 1.83
CA LEU A 187 6.48 -4.98 1.30
C LEU A 187 6.88 -4.40 -0.07
N ARG A 188 5.90 -4.14 -0.95
CA ARG A 188 6.15 -3.49 -2.23
C ARG A 188 6.73 -2.08 -2.05
N LEU A 189 6.16 -1.28 -1.14
CA LEU A 189 6.69 0.04 -0.82
C LEU A 189 8.10 -0.02 -0.23
N ALA A 190 8.38 -0.97 0.66
CA ALA A 190 9.70 -1.18 1.26
C ALA A 190 10.75 -1.57 0.20
N LEU A 191 10.40 -2.46 -0.74
CA LEU A 191 11.26 -2.84 -1.86
C LEU A 191 11.55 -1.67 -2.81
N ILE A 192 10.54 -0.85 -3.14
CA ILE A 192 10.70 0.36 -3.95
C ILE A 192 11.60 1.37 -3.22
N GLU A 193 11.44 1.54 -1.92
CA GLU A 193 12.30 2.38 -1.10
C GLU A 193 13.75 1.88 -1.08
N ASN A 194 13.97 0.56 -1.00
CA ASN A 194 15.31 -0.01 -1.09
C ASN A 194 15.93 0.24 -2.48
N LEU A 195 15.17 0.03 -3.55
CA LEU A 195 15.61 0.30 -4.93
C LEU A 195 16.00 1.76 -5.11
N ARG A 196 15.22 2.70 -4.59
CA ARG A 196 15.54 4.13 -4.61
C ARG A 196 16.87 4.43 -3.92
N ARG A 197 17.10 3.87 -2.72
CA ARG A 197 18.34 4.08 -1.96
C ARG A 197 19.55 3.55 -2.72
N VAL A 198 19.43 2.35 -3.30
CA VAL A 198 20.50 1.76 -4.10
C VAL A 198 20.73 2.60 -5.37
N ALA A 199 19.67 3.02 -6.07
CA ALA A 199 19.76 3.86 -7.26
C ALA A 199 20.46 5.20 -6.94
N SER A 200 20.06 5.89 -5.87
CA SER A 200 20.70 7.14 -5.44
C SER A 200 22.21 6.97 -5.22
N ARG A 201 22.63 5.86 -4.60
CA ARG A 201 24.05 5.57 -4.42
C ARG A 201 24.76 5.21 -5.72
N VAL A 202 24.14 4.41 -6.58
CA VAL A 202 24.71 4.07 -7.90
C VAL A 202 24.91 5.33 -8.74
N MET A 203 23.96 6.27 -8.70
CA MET A 203 24.07 7.56 -9.39
C MET A 203 25.16 8.45 -8.77
N ALA A 204 25.26 8.53 -7.44
CA ALA A 204 26.34 9.28 -6.80
C ALA A 204 27.73 8.74 -7.16
N ASN A 205 27.90 7.41 -7.15
CA ASN A 205 29.15 6.77 -7.58
C ASN A 205 29.42 6.98 -9.08
N TRP A 206 28.36 7.09 -9.89
CA TRP A 206 28.48 7.34 -11.32
C TRP A 206 28.94 8.78 -11.60
N ASP A 207 28.43 9.77 -10.86
CA ASP A 207 28.91 11.16 -10.93
C ASP A 207 30.40 11.25 -10.58
N ASP A 208 30.84 10.56 -9.52
CA ASP A 208 32.25 10.49 -9.13
C ASP A 208 33.14 9.86 -10.21
N ARG A 209 32.66 8.79 -10.88
CA ARG A 209 33.38 8.15 -12.00
C ARG A 209 33.46 9.04 -13.22
N ASN A 210 32.38 9.75 -13.56
CA ASN A 210 32.39 10.70 -14.67
C ASN A 210 33.40 11.83 -14.42
N LEU A 211 33.46 12.34 -13.19
CA LEU A 211 34.45 13.35 -12.83
C LEU A 211 35.89 12.82 -12.94
N ALA A 212 36.13 11.57 -12.52
CA ALA A 212 37.42 10.92 -12.69
C ALA A 212 37.80 10.75 -14.16
N ASP A 213 36.84 10.38 -15.01
CA ASP A 213 37.05 10.22 -16.45
C ASP A 213 37.37 11.54 -17.13
N ASP A 214 36.61 12.61 -16.83
CA ASP A 214 36.84 13.96 -17.37
C ASP A 214 38.26 14.47 -17.01
N TRP A 215 38.71 14.24 -15.77
CA TRP A 215 40.08 14.59 -15.36
C TRP A 215 41.13 13.72 -16.03
N ALA A 216 40.88 12.41 -16.14
CA ALA A 216 41.81 11.49 -16.79
C ALA A 216 41.97 11.81 -18.28
N GLU A 217 40.88 12.11 -18.98
CA GLU A 217 40.89 12.52 -20.39
C GLU A 217 41.71 13.80 -20.58
N ARG A 218 41.46 14.83 -19.76
CA ARG A 218 42.23 16.09 -19.82
C ARG A 218 43.72 15.87 -19.54
N LEU A 219 44.07 14.99 -18.60
CA LEU A 219 45.47 14.67 -18.29
C LEU A 219 46.15 13.89 -19.41
N ILE A 220 45.45 12.93 -20.02
CA ILE A 220 45.94 12.15 -21.16
C ILE A 220 46.19 13.08 -22.34
N GLU A 221 45.21 13.90 -22.73
CA GLU A 221 45.30 14.85 -23.84
C GLU A 221 46.48 15.82 -23.66
N VAL A 222 46.62 16.39 -22.46
CA VAL A 222 47.75 17.29 -22.15
C VAL A 222 49.07 16.54 -22.18
N SER A 223 49.14 15.28 -21.72
CA SER A 223 50.38 14.50 -21.75
C SER A 223 50.87 14.17 -23.15
N GLU A 224 49.96 14.05 -24.13
CA GLU A 224 50.29 13.80 -25.53
C GLU A 224 50.83 15.05 -26.23
N HIS A 225 50.35 16.24 -25.86
CA HIS A 225 50.72 17.50 -26.50
C HIS A 225 51.87 18.24 -25.78
N ASP A 226 51.83 18.33 -24.45
CA ASP A 226 52.83 19.00 -23.62
C ASP A 226 52.95 18.39 -22.22
N VAL A 227 53.95 17.53 -22.06
CA VAL A 227 54.27 16.86 -20.78
C VAL A 227 54.50 17.84 -19.62
N LYS A 228 54.99 19.06 -19.85
CA LYS A 228 55.23 20.03 -18.77
C LYS A 228 53.92 20.61 -18.23
N SER A 229 52.91 20.74 -19.09
CA SER A 229 51.60 21.24 -18.71
C SER A 229 50.79 20.24 -17.87
N VAL A 230 51.18 18.96 -17.82
CA VAL A 230 50.55 17.95 -16.93
C VAL A 230 50.62 18.37 -15.46
N VAL A 231 51.74 18.99 -15.04
CA VAL A 231 51.90 19.48 -13.65
C VAL A 231 50.89 20.58 -13.33
N LEU A 232 50.61 21.47 -14.30
CA LEU A 232 49.62 22.54 -14.14
C LEU A 232 48.21 21.94 -14.03
N THR A 233 47.88 20.95 -14.86
CA THR A 233 46.58 20.26 -14.79
C THR A 233 46.39 19.51 -13.47
N VAL A 234 47.44 18.87 -12.93
CA VAL A 234 47.37 18.25 -11.59
C VAL A 234 47.21 19.30 -10.50
N ALA A 235 47.85 20.46 -10.63
CA ALA A 235 47.62 21.58 -9.72
C ALA A 235 46.18 22.09 -9.79
N ASP A 236 45.61 22.30 -10.99
CA ASP A 236 44.20 22.66 -11.17
C ASP A 236 43.26 21.64 -10.50
N MET A 237 43.54 20.35 -10.70
CA MET A 237 42.79 19.26 -10.08
C MET A 237 42.89 19.33 -8.55
N ALA A 238 44.09 19.49 -8.00
CA ALA A 238 44.27 19.62 -6.56
C ALA A 238 43.49 20.83 -5.98
N HIS A 239 43.43 21.96 -6.68
CA HIS A 239 42.64 23.12 -6.26
C HIS A 239 41.13 22.84 -6.29
N SER A 240 40.65 22.02 -7.22
CA SER A 240 39.24 21.62 -7.29
C SER A 240 38.79 20.68 -6.17
N SER A 241 39.74 20.13 -5.40
CA SER A 241 39.49 19.21 -4.28
C SER A 241 38.59 18.02 -4.66
N PRO A 242 39.04 17.14 -5.58
CA PRO A 242 38.23 16.02 -6.06
C PRO A 242 37.87 15.06 -4.92
N PRO A 243 36.73 14.35 -5.04
CA PRO A 243 36.31 13.37 -4.05
C PRO A 243 37.31 12.22 -3.97
N THR A 244 37.66 11.79 -2.75
CA THR A 244 38.51 10.60 -2.50
C THR A 244 37.67 9.32 -2.36
N THR A 245 36.53 9.26 -3.05
CA THR A 245 35.65 8.09 -3.00
C THR A 245 36.27 6.92 -3.76
N ALA A 246 35.90 5.70 -3.37
CA ALA A 246 36.37 4.48 -4.04
C ALA A 246 36.09 4.50 -5.55
N ALA A 247 34.92 5.01 -5.94
CA ALA A 247 34.48 5.12 -7.32
C ALA A 247 35.37 6.06 -8.15
N PHE A 248 35.68 7.26 -7.63
CA PHE A 248 36.58 8.21 -8.28
C PHE A 248 37.99 7.63 -8.43
N VAL A 249 38.58 7.15 -7.33
CA VAL A 249 39.96 6.65 -7.30
C VAL A 249 40.13 5.44 -8.21
N ALA A 250 39.19 4.50 -8.18
CA ALA A 250 39.27 3.29 -9.01
C ALA A 250 39.22 3.62 -10.50
N GLU A 251 38.32 4.51 -10.92
CA GLU A 251 38.20 4.90 -12.33
C GLU A 251 39.40 5.75 -12.79
N PHE A 252 39.85 6.69 -11.97
CA PHE A 252 41.03 7.50 -12.25
C PHE A 252 42.29 6.64 -12.41
N ALA A 253 42.54 5.73 -11.46
CA ALA A 253 43.66 4.80 -11.51
C ALA A 253 43.58 3.92 -12.77
N ARG A 254 42.42 3.33 -13.04
CA ARG A 254 42.18 2.48 -14.22
C ARG A 254 42.45 3.19 -15.54
N ARG A 255 42.12 4.49 -15.65
CA ARG A 255 42.31 5.27 -16.89
C ARG A 255 43.76 5.68 -17.13
N LEU A 256 44.49 6.04 -16.07
CA LEU A 256 45.87 6.53 -16.18
C LEU A 256 46.92 5.42 -16.15
N GLN A 257 46.62 4.28 -15.53
CA GLN A 257 47.57 3.18 -15.40
C GLN A 257 47.90 2.56 -16.77
N GLY A 258 49.19 2.52 -17.11
CA GLY A 258 49.69 1.90 -18.34
C GLY A 258 49.69 2.79 -19.60
N GLN A 259 49.34 4.08 -19.49
CA GLN A 259 49.33 5.01 -20.63
C GLN A 259 50.71 5.63 -20.92
N SER A 260 51.24 6.47 -20.02
CA SER A 260 52.54 7.14 -20.20
C SER A 260 53.25 7.40 -18.87
N ALA A 261 54.58 7.55 -18.90
CA ALA A 261 55.37 7.85 -17.70
C ALA A 261 55.03 9.22 -17.09
N ALA A 262 54.54 10.17 -17.90
CA ALA A 262 54.11 11.49 -17.44
C ALA A 262 52.89 11.43 -16.51
N LEU A 263 52.05 10.40 -16.66
CA LEU A 263 50.83 10.21 -15.88
C LEU A 263 51.09 9.53 -14.51
N ALA A 264 52.35 9.18 -14.21
CA ALA A 264 52.74 8.73 -12.88
C ALA A 264 52.59 9.84 -11.81
N LEU A 265 52.73 11.11 -12.20
CA LEU A 265 52.64 12.24 -11.28
C LEU A 265 51.21 12.41 -10.69
N PRO A 266 50.13 12.44 -11.50
CA PRO A 266 48.77 12.44 -10.97
C PRO A 266 48.45 11.23 -10.07
N LEU A 267 48.92 10.04 -10.43
CA LEU A 267 48.72 8.83 -9.62
C LEU A 267 49.43 8.93 -8.27
N ASN A 268 50.68 9.37 -8.26
CA ASN A 268 51.44 9.58 -7.01
C ASN A 268 50.80 10.65 -6.13
N TRP A 269 50.21 11.70 -6.72
CA TRP A 269 49.49 12.72 -5.97
C TRP A 269 48.25 12.15 -5.25
N ILE A 270 47.43 11.33 -5.95
CA ILE A 270 46.31 10.64 -5.29
C ILE A 270 46.78 9.67 -4.23
N GLU A 271 47.85 8.91 -4.49
CA GLU A 271 48.42 7.99 -3.51
C GLU A 271 48.87 8.72 -2.23
N GLN A 272 49.50 9.90 -2.37
CA GLN A 272 49.86 10.75 -1.23
C GLN A 272 48.63 11.24 -0.46
N LEU A 273 47.60 11.72 -1.18
CA LEU A 273 46.35 12.17 -0.57
C LEU A 273 45.64 11.05 0.21
N LEU A 274 45.63 9.83 -0.33
CA LEU A 274 45.07 8.66 0.35
C LEU A 274 45.92 8.23 1.55
N ALA A 275 47.24 8.34 1.46
CA ALA A 275 48.15 8.01 2.55
C ALA A 275 47.91 8.90 3.79
N GLU A 276 47.51 10.16 3.62
CA GLU A 276 47.13 11.06 4.73
C GLU A 276 45.98 10.50 5.58
N THR A 277 45.08 9.71 4.96
CA THR A 277 43.95 9.05 5.63
C THR A 277 44.19 7.57 5.93
N GLY A 278 45.41 7.06 5.68
CA GLY A 278 45.78 5.66 5.89
C GLY A 278 45.19 4.68 4.87
N SER A 279 44.83 5.17 3.68
CA SER A 279 44.34 4.37 2.55
C SER A 279 45.39 4.28 1.42
N SER A 280 45.16 3.39 0.45
CA SER A 280 45.94 3.29 -0.80
C SER A 280 45.01 3.14 -2.01
N ILE A 281 45.52 3.38 -3.22
CA ILE A 281 44.75 3.18 -4.47
C ILE A 281 44.25 1.72 -4.56
N GLU A 282 45.10 0.73 -4.27
CA GLU A 282 44.74 -0.69 -4.35
C GLU A 282 43.55 -1.04 -3.46
N ARG A 283 43.53 -0.48 -2.25
CA ARG A 283 42.43 -0.68 -1.30
C ARG A 283 41.14 -0.04 -1.81
N GLN A 284 41.21 1.15 -2.40
CA GLN A 284 40.06 1.83 -2.97
C GLN A 284 39.49 1.09 -4.18
N VAL A 285 40.34 0.56 -5.06
CA VAL A 285 39.93 -0.29 -6.19
C VAL A 285 39.21 -1.55 -5.69
N GLN A 286 39.74 -2.20 -4.65
CA GLN A 286 39.08 -3.38 -4.06
C GLN A 286 37.73 -3.03 -3.44
N PHE A 287 37.63 -1.89 -2.73
CA PHE A 287 36.38 -1.43 -2.16
C PHE A 287 35.33 -1.09 -3.22
N ASP A 288 35.72 -0.43 -4.32
CA ASP A 288 34.81 -0.13 -5.42
C ASP A 288 34.26 -1.41 -6.06
N ALA A 289 35.11 -2.40 -6.34
CA ALA A 289 34.67 -3.68 -6.89
C ALA A 289 33.70 -4.42 -5.95
N GLN A 290 33.98 -4.42 -4.64
CA GLN A 290 33.09 -5.03 -3.64
C GLN A 290 31.75 -4.30 -3.56
N GLN A 291 31.76 -2.97 -3.57
CA GLN A 291 30.56 -2.15 -3.52
C GLN A 291 29.69 -2.35 -4.77
N GLN A 292 30.30 -2.33 -5.95
CA GLN A 292 29.58 -2.56 -7.20
C GLN A 292 28.89 -3.94 -7.24
N SER A 293 29.58 -4.96 -6.74
CA SER A 293 29.02 -6.32 -6.61
C SER A 293 27.85 -6.35 -5.62
N ALA A 294 27.97 -5.67 -4.48
CA ALA A 294 26.91 -5.58 -3.48
C ALA A 294 25.67 -4.83 -4.01
N ASP A 295 25.89 -3.74 -4.75
CA ASP A 295 24.83 -2.92 -5.33
C ASP A 295 24.06 -3.71 -6.38
N GLN A 296 24.76 -4.40 -7.28
CA GLN A 296 24.14 -5.27 -8.28
C GLN A 296 23.30 -6.37 -7.62
N MET A 297 23.82 -7.02 -6.57
CA MET A 297 23.09 -8.05 -5.84
C MET A 297 21.85 -7.48 -5.14
N SER A 298 21.93 -6.29 -4.53
CA SER A 298 20.78 -5.66 -3.87
C SER A 298 19.65 -5.31 -4.85
N ILE A 299 19.99 -4.77 -6.05
CA ILE A 299 18.98 -4.50 -7.09
C ILE A 299 18.38 -5.82 -7.58
N SER A 300 19.22 -6.82 -7.88
CA SER A 300 18.76 -8.14 -8.33
C SER A 300 17.82 -8.80 -7.32
N ASN A 301 18.18 -8.78 -6.04
CA ASN A 301 17.35 -9.27 -4.94
C ASN A 301 16.01 -8.53 -4.88
N SER A 302 16.04 -7.20 -4.93
CA SER A 302 14.81 -6.39 -4.84
C SER A 302 13.87 -6.65 -6.03
N ILE A 303 14.41 -6.80 -7.24
CA ILE A 303 13.65 -7.14 -8.45
C ILE A 303 13.06 -8.56 -8.36
N ALA A 304 13.85 -9.53 -7.92
CA ALA A 304 13.37 -10.91 -7.72
C ALA A 304 12.24 -10.95 -6.68
N SER A 305 12.38 -10.21 -5.58
CA SER A 305 11.38 -10.09 -4.53
C SER A 305 10.09 -9.44 -5.02
N LEU A 306 10.18 -8.39 -5.84
CA LEU A 306 9.02 -7.76 -6.45
C LEU A 306 8.24 -8.73 -7.35
N ARG A 307 8.93 -9.56 -8.13
CA ARG A 307 8.31 -10.63 -8.93
C ARG A 307 7.66 -11.69 -8.04
N LEU A 308 8.36 -12.15 -7.02
CA LEU A 308 7.84 -13.15 -6.08
C LEU A 308 6.58 -12.64 -5.37
N LEU A 309 6.58 -11.37 -4.95
CA LEU A 309 5.45 -10.71 -4.29
C LEU A 309 4.19 -10.69 -5.18
N SER A 310 4.34 -10.63 -6.51
CA SER A 310 3.20 -10.77 -7.42
C SER A 310 2.70 -12.21 -7.58
N ALA A 311 3.55 -13.21 -7.34
CA ALA A 311 3.21 -14.62 -7.47
C ALA A 311 2.66 -15.24 -6.16
N THR A 312 2.94 -14.62 -5.01
CA THR A 312 2.49 -15.12 -3.70
C THR A 312 0.96 -15.14 -3.57
N PRO A 313 0.34 -16.26 -3.12
CA PRO A 313 -1.09 -16.36 -2.89
C PRO A 313 -1.51 -15.63 -1.61
N TRP A 314 -1.56 -14.30 -1.67
CA TRP A 314 -1.84 -13.44 -0.50
C TRP A 314 -3.16 -13.75 0.21
N ARG A 315 -4.14 -14.34 -0.49
CA ARG A 315 -5.41 -14.75 0.11
C ARG A 315 -5.21 -15.85 1.15
N GLU A 316 -4.42 -16.87 0.82
CA GLU A 316 -4.11 -17.99 1.70
C GLU A 316 -3.22 -17.55 2.86
N PHE A 317 -2.22 -16.70 2.56
CA PHE A 317 -1.38 -16.09 3.58
C PHE A 317 -2.20 -15.33 4.63
N VAL A 318 -3.08 -14.41 4.20
CA VAL A 318 -3.90 -13.61 5.14
C VAL A 318 -4.88 -14.49 5.93
N GLU A 319 -5.49 -15.50 5.31
CA GLU A 319 -6.37 -16.45 6.02
C GLU A 319 -5.61 -17.28 7.06
N GLY A 320 -4.40 -17.73 6.74
CA GLY A 320 -3.54 -18.47 7.68
C GLY A 320 -3.09 -17.63 8.87
N MET A 321 -2.82 -16.34 8.66
CA MET A 321 -2.34 -15.43 9.71
C MET A 321 -3.46 -14.78 10.55
N SER A 322 -4.72 -14.83 10.09
CA SER A 322 -5.83 -14.12 10.73
C SER A 322 -6.41 -14.90 11.90
N HIS A 323 -6.27 -14.38 13.11
CA HIS A 323 -6.95 -14.91 14.30
C HIS A 323 -8.48 -14.80 14.20
N VAL A 324 -9.00 -13.81 13.47
CA VAL A 324 -10.43 -13.69 13.16
C VAL A 324 -10.88 -14.87 12.30
N GLU A 325 -10.16 -15.18 11.22
CA GLU A 325 -10.45 -16.33 10.36
C GLU A 325 -10.43 -17.63 11.17
N GLN A 326 -9.38 -17.86 11.95
CA GLN A 326 -9.25 -19.04 12.84
C GLN A 326 -10.42 -19.18 13.82
N THR A 327 -10.99 -18.07 14.29
CA THR A 327 -12.16 -18.06 15.17
C THR A 327 -13.44 -18.39 14.41
N LEU A 328 -13.66 -17.79 13.24
CA LEU A 328 -14.86 -18.03 12.42
C LEU A 328 -14.91 -19.45 11.85
N GLN A 329 -13.74 -20.08 11.64
CA GLN A 329 -13.64 -21.50 11.29
C GLN A 329 -14.26 -22.43 12.34
N GLN A 330 -14.46 -21.96 13.58
CA GLN A 330 -15.14 -22.70 14.64
C GLN A 330 -16.67 -22.57 14.60
N ASP A 331 -17.23 -22.23 13.42
CA ASP A 331 -18.66 -22.12 13.14
C ASP A 331 -19.40 -23.40 13.56
N PRO A 332 -20.38 -23.33 14.48
CA PRO A 332 -21.08 -24.53 14.97
C PRO A 332 -21.87 -25.28 13.91
N ALA A 333 -22.25 -24.61 12.82
CA ALA A 333 -22.96 -25.22 11.70
C ALA A 333 -22.01 -25.80 10.62
N GLU A 334 -20.70 -25.63 10.75
CA GLU A 334 -19.67 -26.08 9.80
C GLU A 334 -19.89 -25.58 8.36
N VAL A 335 -20.61 -24.47 8.18
CA VAL A 335 -20.88 -23.89 6.86
C VAL A 335 -19.75 -22.94 6.48
N TYR A 336 -19.28 -22.11 7.40
CA TYR A 336 -18.22 -21.13 7.12
C TYR A 336 -16.94 -21.73 6.51
N PRO A 337 -16.39 -22.86 7.01
CA PRO A 337 -15.21 -23.50 6.40
C PRO A 337 -15.39 -23.92 4.95
N ARG A 338 -16.64 -24.15 4.53
CA ARG A 338 -17.02 -24.64 3.19
C ARG A 338 -17.43 -23.50 2.25
N MET A 339 -17.46 -22.26 2.74
CA MET A 339 -17.83 -21.09 1.94
C MET A 339 -16.71 -20.67 0.99
N ASP A 340 -17.11 -20.09 -0.13
CA ASP A 340 -16.17 -19.44 -1.03
C ASP A 340 -15.52 -18.21 -0.36
N PHE A 341 -14.36 -17.83 -0.89
CA PHE A 341 -13.58 -16.71 -0.36
C PHE A 341 -14.37 -15.39 -0.32
N ALA A 342 -15.19 -15.07 -1.35
CA ALA A 342 -15.87 -13.78 -1.41
C ALA A 342 -16.94 -13.65 -0.32
N THR A 343 -17.66 -14.75 -0.02
CA THR A 343 -18.61 -14.78 1.08
C THR A 343 -17.92 -14.64 2.44
N ARG A 344 -16.82 -15.37 2.67
CA ARG A 344 -16.02 -15.23 3.90
C ARG A 344 -15.47 -13.82 4.07
N ASP A 345 -15.01 -13.21 2.99
CA ASP A 345 -14.49 -11.84 2.99
C ASP A 345 -15.56 -10.79 3.36
N SER A 346 -16.78 -10.96 2.84
CA SER A 346 -17.94 -10.14 3.23
C SER A 346 -18.21 -10.21 4.74
N TYR A 347 -18.10 -11.40 5.34
CA TYR A 347 -18.30 -11.60 6.78
C TYR A 347 -17.20 -10.90 7.59
N ARG A 348 -15.96 -11.00 7.14
CA ARG A 348 -14.82 -10.31 7.76
C ARG A 348 -14.96 -8.78 7.71
N HIS A 349 -15.46 -8.22 6.61
CA HIS A 349 -15.77 -6.79 6.52
C HIS A 349 -16.90 -6.34 7.46
N VAL A 350 -17.88 -7.20 7.74
CA VAL A 350 -18.90 -6.90 8.75
C VAL A 350 -18.26 -6.82 10.14
N ILE A 351 -17.39 -7.78 10.48
CA ILE A 351 -16.68 -7.80 11.76
C ILE A 351 -15.84 -6.54 11.96
N GLU A 352 -15.08 -6.15 10.94
CA GLU A 352 -14.27 -4.93 10.94
C GLU A 352 -15.13 -3.67 11.19
N ARG A 353 -16.28 -3.58 10.52
CA ARG A 353 -17.23 -2.48 10.69
C ARG A 353 -17.83 -2.45 12.09
N LEU A 354 -18.19 -3.61 12.65
CA LEU A 354 -18.74 -3.73 14.00
C LEU A 354 -17.70 -3.40 15.07
N ALA A 355 -16.45 -3.84 14.89
CA ALA A 355 -15.32 -3.51 15.76
C ALA A 355 -15.14 -1.98 15.84
N ARG A 356 -15.06 -1.30 14.69
CA ARG A 356 -14.95 0.16 14.61
C ARG A 356 -16.12 0.90 15.29
N ARG A 357 -17.35 0.40 15.15
CA ARG A 357 -18.56 1.03 15.73
C ARG A 357 -18.78 0.76 17.21
N SER A 358 -18.18 -0.31 17.74
CA SER A 358 -18.28 -0.70 19.15
C SER A 358 -17.06 -0.28 19.97
N GLY A 359 -15.95 0.07 19.33
CA GLY A 359 -14.68 0.32 20.01
C GLY A 359 -14.03 -0.96 20.56
N ARG A 360 -14.47 -2.14 20.13
CA ARG A 360 -13.91 -3.44 20.49
C ARG A 360 -12.94 -3.93 19.42
N THR A 361 -12.10 -4.91 19.77
CA THR A 361 -11.21 -5.57 18.81
C THR A 361 -12.01 -6.48 17.88
N GLU A 362 -11.51 -6.66 16.65
CA GLU A 362 -12.11 -7.59 15.66
C GLU A 362 -12.20 -9.01 16.22
N MET A 363 -11.19 -9.45 16.96
CA MET A 363 -11.17 -10.73 17.64
C MET A 363 -12.31 -10.87 18.66
N SER A 364 -12.55 -9.84 19.48
CA SER A 364 -13.65 -9.85 20.45
C SER A 364 -15.03 -9.94 19.77
N VAL A 365 -15.19 -9.26 18.63
CA VAL A 365 -16.41 -9.35 17.81
C VAL A 365 -16.58 -10.76 17.26
N ALA A 366 -15.54 -11.35 16.66
CA ALA A 366 -15.58 -12.71 16.12
C ALA A 366 -15.93 -13.76 17.19
N GLN A 367 -15.30 -13.67 18.37
CA GLN A 367 -15.61 -14.54 19.50
C GLN A 367 -17.07 -14.40 19.97
N THR A 368 -17.59 -13.18 20.00
CA THR A 368 -18.99 -12.93 20.41
C THR A 368 -19.99 -13.54 19.42
N VAL A 369 -19.68 -13.47 18.12
CA VAL A 369 -20.50 -14.08 17.05
C VAL A 369 -20.54 -15.60 17.21
N VAL A 370 -19.37 -16.24 17.36
CA VAL A 370 -19.29 -17.69 17.53
C VAL A 370 -19.97 -18.14 18.83
N ALA A 371 -19.81 -17.38 19.92
CA ALA A 371 -20.50 -17.67 21.18
C ALA A 371 -22.02 -17.63 21.05
N LEU A 372 -22.58 -16.60 20.36
CA LEU A 372 -24.02 -16.51 20.11
C LEU A 372 -24.54 -17.70 19.27
N SER A 373 -23.79 -18.11 18.24
CA SER A 373 -24.14 -19.28 17.44
C SER A 373 -24.07 -20.58 18.25
N ARG A 374 -23.13 -20.71 19.19
CA ARG A 374 -23.04 -21.87 20.10
C ARG A 374 -24.20 -21.93 21.08
N GLU A 375 -24.56 -20.80 21.70
CA GLU A 375 -25.72 -20.69 22.60
C GLU A 375 -27.01 -21.21 21.92
N HIS A 376 -27.20 -20.92 20.63
CA HIS A 376 -28.38 -21.36 19.85
C HIS A 376 -28.28 -22.81 19.33
N ARG A 377 -27.09 -23.41 19.30
CA ARG A 377 -26.93 -24.84 19.03
C ARG A 377 -27.43 -25.68 20.19
N ASP A 378 -27.11 -25.26 21.42
CA ASP A 378 -27.42 -26.03 22.63
C ASP A 378 -28.89 -25.87 23.05
N ALA A 379 -29.53 -24.75 22.71
CA ALA A 379 -30.96 -24.56 22.84
C ALA A 379 -31.73 -25.44 21.84
N SER A 380 -32.18 -26.61 22.27
CA SER A 380 -32.80 -27.66 21.44
C SER A 380 -34.15 -27.31 20.78
N ALA A 381 -34.57 -26.03 20.77
CA ALA A 381 -35.87 -25.57 20.25
C ALA A 381 -35.81 -24.29 19.39
N GLY A 382 -34.63 -23.92 18.88
CA GLY A 382 -34.44 -22.73 18.03
C GLY A 382 -34.21 -23.05 16.54
N ASP A 383 -34.58 -22.09 15.70
CA ASP A 383 -34.40 -22.02 14.23
C ASP A 383 -33.01 -22.53 13.81
N ASP A 384 -32.93 -23.58 12.98
CA ASP A 384 -31.68 -24.23 12.56
C ASP A 384 -30.68 -23.24 11.92
N LEU A 385 -31.20 -22.14 11.35
CA LEU A 385 -30.45 -21.04 10.77
C LEU A 385 -29.58 -20.27 11.81
N ALA A 386 -30.04 -20.17 13.07
CA ALA A 386 -29.33 -19.44 14.13
C ALA A 386 -28.06 -20.16 14.64
N ARG A 387 -27.84 -21.43 14.22
CA ARG A 387 -26.60 -22.17 14.53
C ARG A 387 -25.39 -21.70 13.72
N HIS A 388 -25.63 -21.06 12.58
CA HIS A 388 -24.58 -20.55 11.69
C HIS A 388 -24.21 -19.10 12.03
N ILE A 389 -22.92 -18.78 12.00
CA ILE A 389 -22.43 -17.41 12.26
C ILE A 389 -22.99 -16.34 11.30
N GLY A 390 -23.30 -16.71 10.05
CA GLY A 390 -23.86 -15.81 9.05
C GLY A 390 -25.21 -15.22 9.45
N TYR A 391 -25.98 -15.92 10.28
CA TYR A 391 -27.24 -15.41 10.83
C TYR A 391 -27.04 -14.14 11.68
N PHE A 392 -25.95 -14.07 12.44
CA PHE A 392 -25.62 -12.92 13.28
C PHE A 392 -24.79 -11.85 12.55
N LEU A 393 -24.10 -12.19 11.47
CA LEU A 393 -23.29 -11.25 10.68
C LEU A 393 -24.09 -10.55 9.58
N VAL A 394 -24.92 -11.28 8.84
CA VAL A 394 -25.64 -10.74 7.66
C VAL A 394 -27.15 -10.96 7.78
N GLY A 395 -27.57 -11.95 8.56
CA GLY A 395 -28.97 -12.32 8.74
C GLY A 395 -29.75 -11.49 9.79
N PRO A 396 -30.97 -11.96 10.13
CA PRO A 396 -31.86 -11.30 11.09
C PRO A 396 -31.26 -11.12 12.50
N GLY A 397 -30.29 -11.96 12.88
CA GLY A 397 -29.66 -11.96 14.20
C GLY A 397 -28.70 -10.78 14.46
N ILE A 398 -28.39 -9.96 13.44
CA ILE A 398 -27.43 -8.85 13.57
C ILE A 398 -27.79 -7.84 14.67
N GLY A 399 -29.09 -7.63 14.93
CA GLY A 399 -29.53 -6.72 15.98
C GLY A 399 -29.13 -7.19 17.38
N VAL A 400 -29.19 -8.49 17.64
CA VAL A 400 -28.77 -9.11 18.91
C VAL A 400 -27.26 -8.94 19.10
N LEU A 401 -26.50 -9.18 18.04
CA LEU A 401 -25.05 -8.99 18.03
C LEU A 401 -24.66 -7.53 18.32
N GLU A 402 -25.29 -6.58 17.63
CA GLU A 402 -25.04 -5.14 17.82
C GLU A 402 -25.36 -4.69 19.25
N GLN A 403 -26.44 -5.20 19.85
CA GLN A 403 -26.80 -4.92 21.23
C GLN A 403 -25.78 -5.49 22.22
N LYS A 404 -25.35 -6.75 22.04
CA LYS A 404 -24.34 -7.41 22.91
C LYS A 404 -22.97 -6.71 22.81
N LEU A 405 -22.63 -6.17 21.64
CA LEU A 405 -21.38 -5.42 21.43
C LEU A 405 -21.46 -3.95 21.86
N GLY A 406 -22.67 -3.39 22.03
CA GLY A 406 -22.86 -1.96 22.27
C GLY A 406 -22.55 -1.09 21.04
N ALA A 407 -22.74 -1.63 19.83
CA ALA A 407 -22.38 -0.96 18.60
C ALA A 407 -23.28 0.25 18.31
N ARG A 408 -22.69 1.38 17.92
CA ARG A 408 -23.44 2.58 17.48
C ARG A 408 -23.89 2.42 16.03
N VAL A 409 -25.14 2.01 15.84
CA VAL A 409 -25.73 1.80 14.52
C VAL A 409 -26.50 3.06 14.10
N PRO A 410 -26.22 3.63 12.92
CA PRO A 410 -26.92 4.81 12.47
C PRO A 410 -28.38 4.50 12.16
N PHE A 411 -29.27 5.48 12.42
CA PHE A 411 -30.72 5.32 12.30
C PHE A 411 -31.15 4.87 10.89
N HIS A 412 -30.51 5.37 9.84
CA HIS A 412 -30.83 5.00 8.46
C HIS A 412 -30.62 3.50 8.16
N GLU A 413 -29.62 2.86 8.78
CA GLU A 413 -29.41 1.42 8.62
C GLU A 413 -30.50 0.61 9.31
N ARG A 414 -30.97 1.07 10.48
CA ARG A 414 -32.10 0.44 11.18
C ARG A 414 -33.39 0.52 10.35
N TRP A 415 -33.67 1.68 9.73
CA TRP A 415 -34.80 1.84 8.81
C TRP A 415 -34.68 0.99 7.57
N LYS A 416 -33.50 0.93 6.96
CA LYS A 416 -33.24 0.07 5.80
C LYS A 416 -33.53 -1.40 6.12
N ARG A 417 -33.08 -1.88 7.29
CA ARG A 417 -33.34 -3.26 7.73
C ARG A 417 -34.82 -3.51 8.00
N LEU A 418 -35.53 -2.55 8.61
CA LEU A 418 -36.98 -2.64 8.83
C LEU A 418 -37.73 -2.72 7.49
N LEU A 419 -37.33 -1.93 6.50
CA LEU A 419 -37.90 -1.97 5.15
C LEU A 419 -37.64 -3.34 4.48
N GLN A 420 -36.44 -3.90 4.67
CA GLN A 420 -36.02 -5.19 4.11
C GLN A 420 -36.60 -6.40 4.84
N SER A 421 -36.99 -6.29 6.11
CA SER A 421 -37.57 -7.41 6.86
C SER A 421 -39.00 -7.74 6.43
N SER A 422 -39.71 -6.81 5.78
CA SER A 422 -41.07 -7.02 5.29
C SER A 422 -41.36 -6.17 4.05
N PRO A 423 -40.69 -6.46 2.92
CA PRO A 423 -40.78 -5.63 1.70
C PRO A 423 -42.22 -5.55 1.19
N LEU A 424 -42.98 -6.64 1.32
CA LEU A 424 -44.39 -6.68 0.94
C LEU A 424 -45.24 -5.74 1.79
N THR A 425 -45.07 -5.74 3.11
CA THR A 425 -45.85 -4.88 4.02
C THR A 425 -45.53 -3.41 3.78
N PHE A 426 -44.25 -3.08 3.61
CA PHE A 426 -43.84 -1.70 3.33
C PHE A 426 -44.21 -1.21 1.93
N TYR A 427 -44.47 -2.12 0.98
CA TYR A 427 -45.03 -1.78 -0.33
C TYR A 427 -46.56 -1.65 -0.28
N LEU A 428 -47.25 -2.62 0.33
CA LEU A 428 -48.71 -2.70 0.34
C LEU A 428 -49.37 -1.73 1.34
N ALA A 429 -48.76 -1.46 2.50
CA ALA A 429 -49.35 -0.57 3.50
C ALA A 429 -49.54 0.87 3.00
N PRO A 430 -48.52 1.55 2.43
CA PRO A 430 -48.72 2.86 1.83
C PRO A 430 -49.61 2.78 0.58
N ALA A 431 -49.60 1.68 -0.18
CA ALA A 431 -50.48 1.50 -1.34
C ALA A 431 -51.95 1.46 -0.92
N GLY A 432 -52.25 0.67 0.12
CA GLY A 432 -53.58 0.59 0.72
C GLY A 432 -54.01 1.92 1.34
N ALA A 433 -53.11 2.59 2.07
CA ALA A 433 -53.39 3.90 2.65
C ALA A 433 -53.72 4.94 1.57
N LEU A 434 -52.92 5.03 0.49
CA LEU A 434 -53.19 5.92 -0.64
C LEU A 434 -54.49 5.56 -1.36
N THR A 435 -54.77 4.27 -1.53
CA THR A 435 -56.04 3.80 -2.12
C THR A 435 -57.23 4.31 -1.31
N ILE A 436 -57.17 4.18 0.03
CA ILE A 436 -58.21 4.66 0.94
C ILE A 436 -58.30 6.19 0.92
N ILE A 437 -57.17 6.90 0.94
CA ILE A 437 -57.11 8.37 0.87
C ILE A 437 -57.74 8.91 -0.42
N PHE A 438 -57.56 8.22 -1.55
CA PHE A 438 -58.16 8.62 -2.82
C PHE A 438 -59.64 8.20 -2.93
N ALA A 439 -60.05 7.09 -2.31
CA ALA A 439 -61.43 6.60 -2.37
C ALA A 439 -62.39 7.32 -1.40
N LEU A 440 -61.92 7.67 -0.20
CA LEU A 440 -62.73 8.30 0.86
C LEU A 440 -63.45 9.59 0.39
N PRO A 441 -62.80 10.56 -0.28
CA PRO A 441 -63.45 11.77 -0.74
C PRO A 441 -64.57 11.49 -1.76
N LEU A 442 -64.34 10.55 -2.68
CA LEU A 442 -65.30 10.16 -3.72
C LEU A 442 -66.55 9.53 -3.11
N LEU A 443 -66.38 8.62 -2.16
CA LEU A 443 -67.49 7.97 -1.45
C LEU A 443 -68.20 8.94 -0.50
N SER A 444 -67.48 9.86 0.14
CA SER A 444 -68.08 10.90 1.00
C SER A 444 -68.92 11.92 0.21
N SER A 445 -68.56 12.21 -1.05
CA SER A 445 -69.37 13.05 -1.92
C SER A 445 -70.65 12.32 -2.31
N ALA A 446 -70.55 11.07 -2.75
CA ALA A 446 -71.68 10.23 -3.11
C ALA A 446 -72.69 10.05 -1.95
N HIS A 447 -72.21 9.96 -0.72
CA HIS A 447 -73.07 9.90 0.47
C HIS A 447 -73.79 11.23 0.74
N ARG A 448 -73.12 12.37 0.54
CA ARG A 448 -73.73 13.71 0.67
C ARG A 448 -74.80 13.98 -0.39
N ASP A 449 -74.69 13.36 -1.56
CA ASP A 449 -75.67 13.44 -2.65
C ASP A 449 -76.91 12.55 -2.42
N GLY A 450 -77.01 11.88 -1.26
CA GLY A 450 -78.21 11.16 -0.82
C GLY A 450 -78.37 9.76 -1.41
N LEU A 451 -77.28 9.13 -1.87
CA LEU A 451 -77.32 7.75 -2.38
C LEU A 451 -77.65 6.74 -1.26
N PRO A 452 -78.52 5.74 -1.52
CA PRO A 452 -78.83 4.70 -0.54
C PRO A 452 -77.60 3.84 -0.23
N ASP A 453 -77.49 3.34 1.00
CA ASP A 453 -76.31 2.62 1.50
C ASP A 453 -75.91 1.41 0.64
N LEU A 454 -76.88 0.71 0.04
CA LEU A 454 -76.61 -0.40 -0.87
C LEU A 454 -75.91 0.05 -2.16
N ALA A 455 -76.27 1.23 -2.68
CA ALA A 455 -75.64 1.81 -3.87
C ALA A 455 -74.22 2.33 -3.56
N LEU A 456 -73.99 2.82 -2.34
CA LEU A 456 -72.65 3.22 -1.87
C LEU A 456 -71.69 2.02 -1.78
N ILE A 457 -72.17 0.88 -1.26
CA ILE A 457 -71.36 -0.36 -1.22
C ILE A 457 -71.06 -0.85 -2.64
N ALA A 458 -72.04 -0.79 -3.55
CA ALA A 458 -71.84 -1.13 -4.96
C ALA A 458 -70.84 -0.20 -5.66
N LEU A 459 -70.81 1.10 -5.30
CA LEU A 459 -69.88 2.09 -5.83
C LEU A 459 -68.47 2.01 -5.21
N ALA A 460 -68.36 1.53 -3.97
CA ALA A 460 -67.09 1.39 -3.27
C ALA A 460 -66.11 0.45 -3.99
N VAL A 461 -66.62 -0.67 -4.53
CA VAL A 461 -65.80 -1.67 -5.23
C VAL A 461 -65.07 -1.08 -6.46
N PRO A 462 -65.75 -0.49 -7.46
CA PRO A 462 -65.07 0.10 -8.61
C PRO A 462 -64.22 1.32 -8.23
N CYS A 463 -64.62 2.08 -7.22
CA CYS A 463 -63.85 3.22 -6.71
C CYS A 463 -62.51 2.77 -6.12
N LEU A 464 -62.49 1.74 -5.27
CA LEU A 464 -61.27 1.16 -4.71
C LEU A 464 -60.37 0.56 -5.80
N VAL A 465 -60.94 -0.11 -6.80
CA VAL A 465 -60.16 -0.66 -7.92
C VAL A 465 -59.49 0.47 -8.71
N MET A 466 -60.21 1.53 -9.07
CA MET A 466 -59.64 2.67 -9.81
C MET A 466 -58.57 3.42 -9.03
N THR A 467 -58.82 3.69 -7.75
CA THR A 467 -57.89 4.41 -6.88
C THR A 467 -56.65 3.59 -6.51
N SER A 468 -56.78 2.26 -6.42
CA SER A 468 -55.62 1.38 -6.18
C SER A 468 -54.61 1.45 -7.32
N ARG A 469 -55.08 1.56 -8.56
CA ARG A 469 -54.20 1.68 -9.73
C ARG A 469 -53.35 2.96 -9.69
N LEU A 470 -53.92 4.06 -9.20
CA LEU A 470 -53.20 5.32 -8.98
C LEU A 470 -52.19 5.20 -7.83
N ALA A 471 -52.59 4.58 -6.71
CA ALA A 471 -51.73 4.36 -5.55
C ALA A 471 -50.50 3.50 -5.90
N PHE A 472 -50.70 2.38 -6.60
CA PHE A 472 -49.61 1.51 -7.06
C PHE A 472 -48.68 2.22 -8.07
N SER A 473 -49.23 3.03 -8.98
CA SER A 473 -48.43 3.82 -9.92
C SER A 473 -47.52 4.83 -9.20
N LEU A 474 -48.06 5.54 -8.20
CA LEU A 474 -47.31 6.53 -7.44
C LEU A 474 -46.17 5.90 -6.62
N ILE A 475 -46.43 4.75 -5.99
CA ILE A 475 -45.41 4.01 -5.24
C ILE A 475 -44.34 3.45 -6.16
N ASN A 476 -44.72 2.87 -7.30
CA ASN A 476 -43.75 2.38 -8.28
C ASN A 476 -42.86 3.52 -8.79
N TRP A 477 -43.43 4.70 -9.03
CA TRP A 477 -42.65 5.88 -9.40
C TRP A 477 -41.65 6.27 -8.30
N LEU A 478 -42.08 6.26 -7.03
CA LEU A 478 -41.26 6.67 -5.88
C LEU A 478 -40.20 5.63 -5.47
N VAL A 479 -40.37 4.36 -5.84
CA VAL A 479 -39.37 3.29 -5.62
C VAL A 479 -38.35 3.23 -6.76
N THR A 480 -38.73 3.66 -7.96
CA THR A 480 -37.86 3.60 -9.16
C THR A 480 -36.94 4.83 -9.27
N PHE A 481 -37.32 5.97 -8.67
CA PHE A 481 -36.52 7.19 -8.56
C PHE A 481 -35.90 7.32 -7.16
#